data_AF-A0A377Q7X2-F1
#
_entry.id   AF-A0A377Q7X2-F1
#
_cell.length_a   1.000
_cell.length_b   1.000
_cell.length_c   1.000
_cell.angle_alpha   90.00
_cell.angle_beta   90.00
_cell.angle_gamma   90.00
#
_symmetry.space_group_name_H-M   'P 1'
#
loop_
_entity.id
_entity.type
_entity.pdbx_description
1 polymer ?
#
loop_
_entity_poly.entity_id
_entity_poly.type
_entity_poly.pdbx_seq_one_letter_code
_entity_poly.pdbx_strand_id
1 'polypeptide(L)'
;MKKVLPLLSLCFLFGCANPVRDGINNLRTSVRNGFQDIKIEVAPEVTKVANLEELKLEASLDDRFDLNGYVTYTKSCNSFLTMDVRFYSANGSALGNSMAMSKSYKSGERAKFKASFKQIAKDRGELISKAVVSNLKCI
;
A
#
# COMPACT_ATOMS: atom_id res chain seq x y z
N MET A 1 -3.84 40.20 49.23
CA MET A 1 -4.67 39.22 48.48
C MET A 1 -5.59 39.98 47.54
N LYS A 2 -5.27 40.07 46.24
CA LYS A 2 -6.12 40.68 45.21
C LYS A 2 -6.49 39.63 44.18
N LYS A 3 -7.75 39.68 43.79
CA LYS A 3 -8.59 38.64 43.19
C LYS A 3 -8.14 38.30 41.77
N VAL A 4 -8.10 36.99 41.49
CA VAL A 4 -7.97 36.40 40.15
C VAL A 4 -9.28 36.63 39.38
N LEU A 5 -9.18 37.09 38.13
CA LEU A 5 -10.27 37.06 37.17
C LEU A 5 -9.83 36.16 35.99
N PRO A 6 -10.62 35.15 35.59
CA PRO A 6 -10.27 34.29 34.48
C PRO A 6 -10.76 34.94 33.17
N LEU A 7 -9.86 35.49 32.37
CA LEU A 7 -10.14 35.81 30.97
C LEU A 7 -9.90 34.56 30.12
N LEU A 8 -10.88 33.66 30.15
CA LEU A 8 -10.94 32.46 29.32
C LEU A 8 -12.25 32.54 28.53
N SER A 9 -12.24 33.30 27.43
CA SER A 9 -13.17 33.14 26.30
C SER A 9 -12.81 34.14 25.20
N LEU A 10 -11.95 33.75 24.27
CA LEU A 10 -11.80 34.44 22.98
C LEU A 10 -11.15 33.51 21.94
N CYS A 11 -11.66 32.28 21.83
CA CYS A 11 -11.40 31.39 20.69
C CYS A 11 -12.66 31.06 19.89
N PHE A 12 -13.74 31.86 20.01
CA PHE A 12 -15.05 31.52 19.43
C PHE A 12 -15.51 32.39 18.25
N LEU A 13 -14.65 33.23 17.66
CA LEU A 13 -15.06 34.10 16.54
C LEU A 13 -14.13 34.15 15.33
N PHE A 14 -13.01 33.42 15.36
CA PHE A 14 -12.28 33.06 14.15
C PHE A 14 -12.22 31.55 14.13
N GLY A 15 -12.79 30.94 13.10
CA GLY A 15 -12.73 29.51 12.90
C GLY A 15 -11.29 29.07 13.11
N CYS A 16 -11.05 28.34 14.20
CA CYS A 16 -9.83 27.59 14.38
C CYS A 16 -9.88 26.53 13.28
N ALA A 17 -9.37 26.91 12.09
CA ALA A 17 -9.10 26.02 10.98
C ALA A 17 -8.35 24.86 11.61
N ASN A 18 -9.04 23.72 11.69
CA ASN A 18 -8.65 22.61 12.51
C ASN A 18 -7.42 22.01 11.80
N PRO A 19 -6.18 22.32 12.24
CA PRO A 19 -5.00 22.10 11.41
C PRO A 19 -4.76 20.60 11.19
N VAL A 20 -5.34 19.76 12.06
CA VAL A 20 -5.33 18.31 11.97
C VAL A 20 -6.19 17.79 10.80
N ARG A 21 -7.38 18.37 10.56
CA ARG A 21 -8.27 17.93 9.47
C ARG A 21 -7.74 18.37 8.10
N ASP A 22 -7.21 19.59 8.02
CA ASP A 22 -6.63 20.10 6.79
C ASP A 22 -5.31 19.39 6.47
N GLY A 23 -4.51 19.03 7.48
CA GLY A 23 -3.32 18.19 7.32
C GLY A 23 -3.64 16.80 6.76
N ILE A 24 -4.67 16.12 7.27
CA ILE A 24 -5.09 14.79 6.80
C ILE A 24 -5.64 14.85 5.37
N ASN A 25 -6.43 15.87 5.02
CA ASN A 25 -6.94 16.03 3.65
C ASN A 25 -5.83 16.38 2.66
N ASN A 26 -4.85 17.20 3.07
CA ASN A 26 -3.66 17.50 2.27
C ASN A 26 -2.75 16.28 2.12
N LEU A 27 -2.61 15.45 3.17
CA LEU A 27 -1.94 14.16 3.09
C LEU A 27 -2.69 13.23 2.13
N ARG A 28 -4.01 13.08 2.25
CA ARG A 28 -4.83 12.23 1.37
C ARG A 28 -4.75 12.65 -0.10
N THR A 29 -4.70 13.95 -0.36
CA THR A 29 -4.57 14.51 -1.72
C THR A 29 -3.14 14.38 -2.24
N SER A 30 -2.13 14.58 -1.38
CA SER A 30 -0.71 14.37 -1.71
C SER A 30 -0.35 12.89 -1.87
N VAL A 31 -1.02 12.00 -1.15
CA VAL A 31 -1.00 10.54 -1.28
C VAL A 31 -1.52 10.24 -2.68
N ARG A 32 -2.73 10.68 -3.03
CA ARG A 32 -3.30 10.45 -4.37
C ARG A 32 -2.45 10.98 -5.54
N ASN A 33 -1.73 12.09 -5.37
CA ASN A 33 -0.90 12.69 -6.41
C ASN A 33 0.60 12.28 -6.35
N GLY A 34 1.08 11.69 -5.25
CA GLY A 34 2.50 11.42 -4.99
C GLY A 34 2.97 10.00 -5.31
N PHE A 35 2.08 9.09 -5.69
CA PHE A 35 2.44 7.71 -6.07
C PHE A 35 2.89 7.54 -7.52
N GLN A 36 3.25 8.62 -8.22
CA GLN A 36 3.63 8.51 -9.63
C GLN A 36 4.90 7.69 -9.87
N ASP A 37 5.67 7.33 -8.84
CA ASP A 37 6.91 6.54 -8.97
C ASP A 37 7.08 5.45 -7.89
N ILE A 38 6.04 4.68 -7.54
CA ILE A 38 6.23 3.53 -6.64
C ILE A 38 7.04 2.43 -7.35
N LYS A 39 8.16 2.03 -6.75
CA LYS A 39 8.97 0.93 -7.28
C LYS A 39 8.34 -0.42 -6.99
N ILE A 40 8.24 -1.28 -7.99
CA ILE A 40 7.87 -2.68 -7.82
C ILE A 40 9.12 -3.52 -8.05
N GLU A 41 9.53 -4.27 -7.04
CA GLU A 41 10.64 -5.22 -7.12
C GLU A 41 10.11 -6.65 -7.06
N VAL A 42 10.67 -7.52 -7.89
CA VAL A 42 10.38 -8.95 -7.87
C VAL A 42 11.62 -9.66 -7.35
N ALA A 43 11.45 -10.45 -6.31
CA ALA A 43 12.55 -11.18 -5.71
C ALA A 43 13.11 -12.24 -6.70
N PRO A 44 14.43 -12.48 -6.75
CA PRO A 44 15.06 -13.32 -7.78
C PRO A 44 14.56 -14.77 -7.82
N GLU A 45 14.07 -15.31 -6.71
CA GLU A 45 13.49 -16.64 -6.66
C GLU A 45 12.18 -16.74 -7.44
N VAL A 46 11.43 -15.65 -7.55
CA VAL A 46 10.16 -15.59 -8.29
C VAL A 46 10.42 -15.48 -9.79
N THR A 47 11.37 -14.62 -10.21
CA THR A 47 11.70 -14.45 -11.64
C THR A 47 12.26 -15.70 -12.31
N LYS A 48 12.83 -16.63 -11.51
CA LYS A 48 13.31 -17.93 -12.01
C LYS A 48 12.20 -18.92 -12.34
N VAL A 49 11.00 -18.74 -11.78
CA VAL A 49 9.92 -19.74 -11.86
C VAL A 49 8.61 -19.20 -12.43
N ALA A 50 8.49 -17.88 -12.55
CA ALA A 50 7.34 -17.20 -13.12
C ALA A 50 7.74 -15.95 -13.91
N ASN A 51 6.89 -15.61 -14.88
CA ASN A 51 6.84 -14.30 -15.50
C ASN A 51 5.73 -13.47 -14.84
N LEU A 52 6.04 -12.22 -14.48
CA LEU A 52 5.08 -11.26 -13.92
C LEU A 52 4.91 -10.10 -14.89
N GLU A 53 3.67 -9.84 -15.28
CA GLU A 53 3.32 -8.89 -16.34
C GLU A 53 2.33 -7.85 -15.83
N GLU A 54 2.36 -6.66 -16.44
CA GLU A 54 1.43 -5.55 -16.15
C GLU A 54 1.32 -5.24 -14.66
N LEU A 55 2.43 -5.33 -13.94
CA LEU A 55 2.51 -5.00 -12.51
C LEU A 55 2.18 -3.53 -12.31
N LYS A 56 1.09 -3.25 -11.60
CA LYS A 56 0.65 -1.90 -11.31
C LYS A 56 0.18 -1.79 -9.87
N LEU A 57 0.77 -0.85 -9.13
CA LEU A 57 0.34 -0.50 -7.79
C LEU A 57 -0.52 0.76 -7.86
N GLU A 58 -1.79 0.64 -7.49
CA GLU A 58 -2.77 1.71 -7.61
C GLU A 58 -3.29 2.11 -6.23
N ALA A 59 -3.36 3.42 -5.99
CA ALA A 59 -4.09 3.95 -4.85
C ALA A 59 -5.60 3.81 -5.12
N SER A 60 -6.28 3.08 -4.25
CA SER A 60 -7.72 2.94 -4.19
C SER A 60 -8.33 3.90 -3.17
N LEU A 61 -9.66 3.99 -3.14
CA LEU A 61 -10.37 4.69 -2.07
C LEU A 61 -10.04 4.08 -0.69
N ASP A 62 -10.18 4.87 0.36
CA ASP A 62 -9.95 4.47 1.77
C ASP A 62 -8.52 4.10 2.13
N ASP A 63 -7.55 4.81 1.54
CA ASP A 63 -6.12 4.72 1.87
C ASP A 63 -5.54 3.31 1.61
N ARG A 64 -6.15 2.59 0.67
CA ARG A 64 -5.74 1.24 0.23
C ARG A 64 -4.89 1.30 -1.02
N PHE A 65 -3.89 0.44 -1.07
CA PHE A 65 -3.01 0.21 -2.22
C PHE A 65 -3.24 -1.19 -2.75
N ASP A 66 -3.58 -1.25 -4.04
CA ASP A 66 -3.83 -2.51 -4.73
C ASP A 66 -2.71 -2.76 -5.73
N LEU A 67 -1.88 -3.78 -5.46
CA LEU A 67 -0.95 -4.33 -6.44
C LEU A 67 -1.72 -5.32 -7.32
N ASN A 68 -1.94 -4.94 -8.58
CA ASN A 68 -2.56 -5.78 -9.59
C ASN A 68 -1.52 -6.21 -10.62
N GLY A 69 -1.73 -7.36 -11.25
CA GLY A 69 -0.92 -7.81 -12.37
C GLY A 69 -1.33 -9.20 -12.83
N TYR A 70 -0.51 -9.77 -13.70
CA TYR A 70 -0.65 -11.12 -14.21
C TYR A 70 0.59 -11.93 -13.90
N VAL A 71 0.38 -13.21 -13.62
CA VAL A 71 1.44 -14.18 -13.38
C VAL A 71 1.29 -15.35 -14.34
N THR A 72 2.40 -15.73 -14.96
CA THR A 72 2.54 -16.98 -15.71
C THR A 72 3.60 -17.81 -15.00
N TYR A 73 3.13 -18.79 -14.23
CA TYR A 73 3.92 -19.75 -13.48
C TYR A 73 4.14 -21.06 -14.26
N THR A 74 5.31 -21.66 -14.05
CA THR A 74 5.77 -22.85 -14.80
C THR A 74 5.21 -24.18 -14.31
N LYS A 75 4.46 -24.19 -13.20
CA LYS A 75 3.87 -25.41 -12.63
C LYS A 75 2.38 -25.25 -12.44
N SER A 76 1.62 -26.33 -12.64
CA SER A 76 0.20 -26.35 -12.30
C SER A 76 0.01 -26.41 -10.77
N CYS A 77 -1.01 -25.71 -10.26
CA CYS A 77 -1.49 -25.79 -8.88
C CYS A 77 -2.95 -26.24 -8.87
N ASN A 78 -3.25 -27.35 -8.18
CA ASN A 78 -4.61 -27.88 -8.09
C ASN A 78 -5.54 -27.02 -7.22
N SER A 79 -4.98 -26.26 -6.27
CA SER A 79 -5.74 -25.44 -5.33
C SER A 79 -5.45 -23.96 -5.51
N PHE A 80 -4.35 -23.44 -4.97
CA PHE A 80 -4.05 -22.01 -5.09
C PHE A 80 -2.60 -21.76 -5.52
N LEU A 81 -2.40 -20.75 -6.36
CA LEU A 81 -1.11 -20.11 -6.56
C LEU A 81 -1.07 -18.86 -5.69
N THR A 82 -0.09 -18.75 -4.80
CA THR A 82 0.03 -17.65 -3.84
C THR A 82 1.39 -16.99 -3.92
N MET A 83 1.43 -15.68 -3.65
CA MET A 83 2.67 -14.91 -3.50
C MET A 83 2.54 -13.91 -2.35
N ASP A 84 3.67 -13.62 -1.71
CA ASP A 84 3.76 -12.61 -0.65
C ASP A 84 4.18 -11.27 -1.24
N VAL A 85 3.48 -10.21 -0.85
CA VAL A 85 3.80 -8.83 -1.24
C VAL A 85 4.08 -8.04 0.03
N ARG A 86 5.30 -7.50 0.15
CA ARG A 86 5.72 -6.66 1.28
C ARG A 86 5.86 -5.21 0.85
N PHE A 87 5.28 -4.31 1.62
CA PHE A 87 5.24 -2.88 1.35
C PHE A 87 6.26 -2.16 2.24
N TYR A 88 6.99 -1.22 1.64
CA TYR A 88 8.02 -0.43 2.30
C TYR A 88 7.79 1.05 2.09
N SER A 89 8.19 1.84 3.08
CA SER A 89 8.16 3.31 3.02
C SER A 89 9.37 3.90 2.30
N ALA A 90 9.34 5.20 2.04
CA ALA A 90 10.44 5.94 1.39
C ALA A 90 11.81 5.79 2.10
N ASN A 91 11.83 5.63 3.42
CA ASN A 91 13.04 5.39 4.20
C ASN A 91 13.43 3.89 4.32
N GLY A 92 12.69 2.98 3.66
CA GLY A 92 12.98 1.55 3.64
C GLY A 92 12.41 0.76 4.81
N SER A 93 11.65 1.38 5.72
CA SER A 93 10.97 0.65 6.80
C SER A 93 9.86 -0.24 6.25
N ALA A 94 9.71 -1.45 6.81
CA ALA A 94 8.61 -2.34 6.47
C ALA A 94 7.30 -1.78 7.03
N LEU A 95 6.31 -1.57 6.15
CA LEU A 95 4.98 -1.07 6.52
C LEU A 95 4.01 -2.22 6.80
N GLY A 96 4.16 -3.33 6.08
CA GLY A 96 3.34 -4.51 6.24
C GLY A 96 3.35 -5.42 5.02
N ASN A 97 2.48 -6.41 5.00
CA ASN A 97 2.38 -7.39 3.92
C ASN A 97 0.93 -7.71 3.56
N SER A 98 0.75 -8.20 2.33
CA SER A 98 -0.48 -8.80 1.83
C SER A 98 -0.11 -10.05 1.04
N MET A 99 -1.04 -10.98 0.95
CA MET A 99 -0.93 -12.14 0.05
C MET A 99 -1.73 -11.86 -1.22
N ALA A 100 -1.19 -12.20 -2.39
CA ALA A 100 -1.96 -12.33 -3.61
C ALA A 100 -2.21 -13.80 -3.91
N MET A 101 -3.41 -14.10 -4.39
CA MET A 101 -3.87 -15.47 -4.62
C MET A 101 -4.61 -15.57 -5.96
N SER A 102 -4.35 -16.67 -6.67
CA SER A 102 -5.14 -17.11 -7.82
C SER A 102 -5.64 -18.53 -7.58
N LYS A 103 -6.92 -18.78 -7.89
CA LYS A 103 -7.54 -20.10 -7.75
C LYS A 103 -7.16 -20.97 -8.94
N SER A 104 -6.87 -22.25 -8.69
CA SER A 104 -6.66 -23.32 -9.68
C SER A 104 -5.86 -22.87 -10.89
N TYR A 105 -4.55 -23.11 -10.88
CA TYR A 105 -3.64 -22.61 -11.88
C TYR A 105 -3.12 -23.76 -12.75
N LYS A 106 -3.20 -23.66 -14.08
CA LYS A 106 -2.56 -24.63 -14.96
C LYS A 106 -1.26 -24.05 -15.52
N SER A 107 -0.22 -24.88 -15.61
CA SER A 107 1.09 -24.49 -16.13
C SER A 107 0.98 -23.73 -17.46
N GLY A 108 1.65 -22.58 -17.53
CA GLY A 108 1.68 -21.71 -18.70
C GLY A 108 0.43 -20.86 -18.93
N GLU A 109 -0.62 -20.99 -18.13
CA GLU A 109 -1.77 -20.10 -18.21
C GLU A 109 -1.47 -18.73 -17.60
N ARG A 110 -2.07 -17.69 -18.16
CA ARG A 110 -1.94 -16.35 -17.61
C ARG A 110 -3.01 -16.14 -16.54
N ALA A 111 -2.61 -15.94 -15.30
CA ALA A 111 -3.55 -15.76 -14.19
C ALA A 111 -3.45 -14.36 -13.58
N LYS A 112 -4.61 -13.76 -13.30
CA LYS A 112 -4.66 -12.47 -12.59
C LYS A 112 -4.37 -12.68 -11.11
N PHE A 113 -3.66 -11.74 -10.51
CA PHE A 113 -3.46 -11.68 -9.08
C PHE A 113 -3.69 -10.26 -8.55
N LYS A 114 -4.01 -10.18 -7.26
CA LYS A 114 -4.19 -8.92 -6.55
C LYS A 114 -3.72 -9.06 -5.11
N ALA A 115 -2.91 -8.13 -4.64
CA ALA A 115 -2.61 -7.92 -3.22
C ALA A 115 -3.11 -6.53 -2.82
N SER A 116 -3.70 -6.42 -1.63
CA SER A 116 -4.30 -5.19 -1.13
C SER A 116 -3.74 -4.86 0.24
N PHE A 117 -3.23 -3.64 0.41
CA PHE A 117 -2.69 -3.18 1.69
C PHE A 117 -3.29 -1.84 2.07
N LYS A 118 -3.84 -1.75 3.28
CA LYS A 118 -4.35 -0.49 3.83
C LYS A 118 -3.21 0.22 4.54
N GLN A 119 -2.81 1.37 4.03
CA GLN A 119 -1.77 2.18 4.64
C GLN A 119 -2.39 3.12 5.66
N ILE A 120 -1.77 3.23 6.83
CA ILE A 120 -2.07 4.25 7.82
C ILE A 120 -0.76 4.98 8.07
N ALA A 121 -0.58 6.15 7.46
CA ALA A 121 0.61 6.97 7.64
C ALA A 121 0.26 8.20 8.48
N LYS A 122 1.11 8.50 9.46
CA LYS A 122 1.08 9.73 10.25
C LYS A 122 1.90 10.83 9.59
N ASP A 123 3.00 10.44 8.93
CA ASP A 123 3.96 11.34 8.30
C ASP A 123 4.26 10.96 6.85
N ARG A 124 4.79 11.92 6.07
CA ARG A 124 5.20 11.69 4.67
C ARG A 124 6.28 10.61 4.52
N GLY A 125 7.13 10.44 5.53
CA GLY A 125 8.18 9.42 5.54
C GLY A 125 7.65 7.98 5.64
N GLU A 126 6.37 7.81 6.00
CA GLU A 126 5.68 6.51 6.13
C GLU A 126 4.86 6.16 4.89
N LEU A 127 4.89 7.00 3.86
CA LEU A 127 4.22 6.72 2.59
C LEU A 127 4.91 5.56 1.86
N ILE A 128 4.12 4.64 1.32
CA ILE A 128 4.62 3.55 0.49
C ILE A 128 5.43 4.13 -0.67
N SER A 129 6.65 3.62 -0.82
CA SER A 129 7.54 3.95 -1.93
C SER A 129 7.92 2.73 -2.75
N LYS A 130 7.70 1.52 -2.18
CA LYS A 130 8.13 0.27 -2.78
C LYS A 130 7.26 -0.91 -2.36
N ALA A 131 7.00 -1.80 -3.31
CA ALA A 131 6.46 -3.13 -3.05
C ALA A 131 7.44 -4.20 -3.54
N VAL A 132 7.65 -5.25 -2.73
CA VAL A 132 8.50 -6.41 -3.07
C VAL A 132 7.63 -7.65 -3.14
N VAL A 133 7.64 -8.32 -4.29
CA VAL A 133 6.94 -9.60 -4.52
C VAL A 133 7.91 -10.76 -4.29
N SER A 134 7.49 -11.75 -3.50
CA SER A 134 8.32 -12.89 -3.08
C SER A 134 7.49 -14.14 -2.80
N ASN A 135 8.15 -15.25 -2.50
CA ASN A 135 7.53 -16.48 -1.99
C ASN A 135 6.37 -17.03 -2.86
N LEU A 136 6.54 -17.03 -4.19
CA LEU A 136 5.57 -17.62 -5.10
C LEU A 136 5.54 -19.14 -4.94
N LYS A 137 4.38 -19.71 -4.60
CA LYS A 137 4.22 -21.15 -4.40
C LYS A 137 2.78 -21.62 -4.63
N CYS A 138 2.65 -22.89 -4.99
CA CYS A 138 1.38 -23.59 -4.87
C CYS A 138 1.11 -23.92 -3.40
N ILE A 139 -0.15 -23.77 -2.97
CA ILE A 139 -0.68 -24.29 -1.70
C ILE A 139 -1.82 -25.25 -2.03
#